data_AF-A0A7Z9HT84-F1
#
_entry.id   AF-A0A7Z9HT84-F1
#
_cell.length_a   1.000
_cell.length_b   1.000
_cell.length_c   1.000
_cell.angle_alpha   90.00
_cell.angle_beta   90.00
_cell.angle_gamma   90.00
#
_symmetry.space_group_name_H-M   'P 1'
#
loop_
_entity.id
_entity.type
_entity.pdbx_description
1 polymer ?
#
loop_
_entity_poly.entity_id
_entity_poly.type
_entity_poly.pdbx_seq_one_letter_code
_entity_poly.pdbx_strand_id
1 'polypeptide(L)'
;MWGCAFWITFSFVAVLIRAVQWDENFEFAQAMTGIVPYDDGHPLRQYTLAAYNLQFYSSAFILKSNDDPVFLYGFRSLLFNLSTVLPVFMLGAWTSLRTWVGHAAVLFILMGTHLEFDGVYPQFVWPGMFSNGHIGMGYVLIFAGALAAGHLRSAGLLLVLMPAIHLGQMPTAGLLAVCYAVRCMVQADFEPLKNAVRWFCVGVGFCLLFYVAQQQFVLPPVTEGAYYSESNVDSVWQGRISSGRDIHRSFSTGNIHLVTAATLIISLGGLWSLRRRESLLEAAWLWLSVYAHCVILIVYSIMALHSLILYGVSL
;
A
#
# COMPACT_ATOMS: atom_id res chain seq x y z
N MET A 1 -11.36 21.66 -4.76
CA MET A 1 -12.64 21.07 -5.17
C MET A 1 -12.68 20.76 -6.67
N TRP A 2 -12.58 21.76 -7.55
CA TRP A 2 -12.62 21.54 -9.01
C TRP A 2 -11.55 20.57 -9.55
N GLY A 3 -10.30 20.63 -9.05
CA GLY A 3 -9.27 19.67 -9.46
C GLY A 3 -9.54 18.22 -9.03
N CYS A 4 -10.14 18.00 -7.86
CA CYS A 4 -10.58 16.66 -7.44
C CYS A 4 -11.70 16.16 -8.35
N ALA A 5 -12.69 17.00 -8.66
CA ALA A 5 -13.77 16.63 -9.57
C ALA A 5 -13.26 16.28 -10.97
N PHE A 6 -12.26 17.03 -11.48
CA PHE A 6 -11.58 16.71 -12.73
C PHE A 6 -10.94 15.32 -12.69
N TRP A 7 -10.14 15.02 -11.66
CA TRP A 7 -9.46 13.71 -11.57
C TRP A 7 -10.41 12.55 -11.31
N ILE A 8 -11.50 12.76 -10.56
CA ILE A 8 -12.57 11.77 -10.41
C ILE A 8 -13.18 11.48 -11.79
N THR A 9 -13.58 12.52 -12.53
CA THR A 9 -14.17 12.39 -13.86
C THR A 9 -13.21 11.71 -14.84
N PHE A 10 -11.93 12.10 -14.82
CA PHE A 10 -10.87 11.46 -15.58
C PHE A 10 -10.78 9.96 -15.26
N SER A 11 -10.80 9.57 -13.99
CA SER A 11 -10.74 8.15 -13.60
C SER A 11 -11.93 7.35 -14.11
N PHE A 12 -13.15 7.91 -14.02
CA PHE A 12 -14.34 7.29 -14.61
C PHE A 12 -14.20 7.13 -16.14
N VAL A 13 -13.85 8.21 -16.85
CA VAL A 13 -13.70 8.20 -18.31
C VAL A 13 -12.59 7.25 -18.76
N ALA A 14 -11.47 7.21 -18.05
CA ALA A 14 -10.34 6.34 -18.36
C ALA A 14 -10.73 4.85 -18.28
N VAL A 15 -11.48 4.46 -17.24
CA VAL A 15 -11.97 3.08 -17.08
C VAL A 15 -12.99 2.72 -18.16
N LEU A 16 -13.91 3.64 -18.50
CA LEU A 16 -14.89 3.42 -19.56
C LEU A 16 -14.25 3.23 -20.95
N ILE A 17 -13.22 4.01 -21.28
CA ILE A 17 -12.58 3.99 -22.60
C ILE A 17 -11.64 2.79 -22.77
N ARG A 18 -10.83 2.46 -21.75
CA ARG A 18 -9.75 1.47 -21.89
C ARG A 18 -10.17 0.02 -21.64
N ALA A 19 -11.46 -0.20 -21.33
CA ALA A 19 -12.01 -1.47 -20.89
C ALA A 19 -11.28 -2.04 -19.67
N VAL A 20 -11.88 -3.07 -19.05
CA VAL A 20 -11.32 -3.57 -17.82
C VAL A 20 -10.18 -4.55 -18.06
N GLN A 21 -9.09 -4.35 -17.33
CA GLN A 21 -7.91 -5.20 -17.33
C GLN A 21 -8.00 -6.26 -16.22
N TRP A 22 -7.28 -7.35 -16.44
CA TRP A 22 -7.15 -8.44 -15.47
C TRP A 22 -6.56 -7.93 -14.13
N ASP A 23 -7.21 -8.27 -13.02
CA ASP A 23 -6.90 -7.84 -11.64
C ASP A 23 -6.60 -9.07 -10.79
N GLU A 24 -5.47 -9.04 -10.08
CA GLU A 24 -5.07 -10.06 -9.11
C GLU A 24 -6.18 -10.32 -8.07
N ASN A 25 -6.88 -9.27 -7.63
CA ASN A 25 -7.98 -9.40 -6.68
C ASN A 25 -9.20 -10.10 -7.29
N PHE A 26 -9.36 -10.11 -8.62
CA PHE A 26 -10.39 -10.91 -9.27
C PHE A 26 -10.01 -12.40 -9.31
N GLU A 27 -8.77 -12.73 -9.67
CA GLU A 27 -8.26 -14.12 -9.57
C GLU A 27 -8.46 -14.65 -8.15
N PHE A 28 -8.14 -13.82 -7.15
CA PHE A 28 -8.30 -14.17 -5.74
C PHE A 28 -9.76 -14.27 -5.35
N ALA A 29 -10.62 -13.37 -5.81
CA ALA A 29 -12.06 -13.46 -5.60
C ALA A 29 -12.65 -14.75 -6.18
N GLN A 30 -12.22 -15.17 -7.37
CA GLN A 30 -12.65 -16.44 -7.98
C GLN A 30 -12.20 -17.65 -7.16
N ALA A 31 -10.95 -17.64 -6.67
CA ALA A 31 -10.43 -18.69 -5.81
C ALA A 31 -11.19 -18.78 -4.47
N MET A 32 -11.50 -17.63 -3.86
CA MET A 32 -12.25 -17.57 -2.59
C MET A 32 -13.72 -17.94 -2.73
N THR A 33 -14.35 -17.60 -3.86
CA THR A 33 -15.77 -17.89 -4.11
C THR A 33 -16.01 -19.29 -4.66
N GLY A 34 -14.96 -19.95 -5.17
CA GLY A 34 -15.04 -21.27 -5.79
C GLY A 34 -15.59 -21.26 -7.21
N ILE A 35 -15.74 -20.09 -7.84
CA ILE A 35 -16.13 -19.96 -9.27
C ILE A 35 -15.11 -20.68 -10.16
N VAL A 36 -13.82 -20.54 -9.83
CA VAL A 36 -12.76 -21.40 -10.37
C VAL A 36 -12.47 -22.48 -9.33
N PRO A 37 -12.69 -23.77 -9.65
CA PRO A 37 -12.51 -24.84 -8.68
C PRO A 37 -11.02 -25.07 -8.44
N TYR A 38 -10.57 -24.69 -7.25
CA TYR A 38 -9.29 -25.11 -6.68
C TYR A 38 -9.57 -26.07 -5.52
N ASP A 39 -8.80 -27.15 -5.43
CA ASP A 39 -8.81 -28.05 -4.27
C ASP A 39 -8.46 -27.27 -3.00
N ASP A 40 -8.99 -27.67 -1.84
CA ASP A 40 -8.71 -27.00 -0.57
C ASP A 40 -7.23 -27.05 -0.19
N GLY A 41 -6.47 -28.03 -0.70
CA GLY A 41 -5.01 -28.09 -0.56
C GLY A 41 -4.24 -27.13 -1.48
N HIS A 42 -4.90 -26.51 -2.45
CA HIS A 42 -4.23 -25.69 -3.45
C HIS A 42 -3.66 -24.39 -2.83
N PRO A 43 -2.38 -24.04 -3.06
CA PRO A 43 -1.72 -22.91 -2.40
C PRO A 43 -2.42 -21.56 -2.59
N LEU A 44 -2.97 -21.31 -3.78
CA LEU A 44 -3.73 -20.09 -4.04
C LEU A 44 -4.99 -19.98 -3.16
N ARG A 45 -5.70 -21.09 -2.96
CA ARG A 45 -6.94 -21.12 -2.17
C ARG A 45 -6.63 -20.97 -0.68
N GLN A 46 -5.63 -21.72 -0.20
CA GLN A 46 -5.07 -21.57 1.15
C GLN A 46 -4.64 -20.12 1.42
N TYR A 47 -3.86 -19.52 0.52
CA TYR A 47 -3.38 -18.14 0.66
C TYR A 47 -4.53 -17.13 0.67
N THR A 48 -5.42 -17.15 -0.31
CA THR A 48 -6.46 -16.14 -0.46
C THR A 48 -7.49 -16.16 0.67
N LEU A 49 -7.79 -17.33 1.23
CA LEU A 49 -8.66 -17.49 2.40
C LEU A 49 -7.97 -17.20 3.74
N ALA A 50 -6.64 -17.29 3.80
CA ALA A 50 -5.85 -16.95 4.99
C ALA A 50 -5.34 -15.50 5.00
N ALA A 51 -5.34 -14.83 3.85
CA ALA A 51 -4.78 -13.50 3.70
C ALA A 51 -5.59 -12.46 4.48
N TYR A 52 -4.95 -11.78 5.43
CA TYR A 52 -5.55 -10.68 6.16
C TYR A 52 -5.62 -9.39 5.31
N ASN A 53 -6.51 -9.40 4.30
CA ASN A 53 -6.62 -8.30 3.32
C ASN A 53 -8.09 -8.02 2.97
N LEU A 54 -8.58 -6.85 3.40
CA LEU A 54 -9.97 -6.43 3.21
C LEU A 54 -10.35 -6.33 1.72
N GLN A 55 -9.38 -6.05 0.84
CA GLN A 55 -9.62 -5.94 -0.59
C GLN A 55 -9.97 -7.30 -1.22
N PHE A 56 -9.42 -8.39 -0.70
CA PHE A 56 -9.72 -9.74 -1.21
C PHE A 56 -11.14 -10.14 -0.82
N TYR A 57 -11.50 -10.00 0.46
CA TYR A 57 -12.86 -10.34 0.95
C TYR A 57 -13.94 -9.44 0.34
N SER A 58 -13.68 -8.14 0.19
CA SER A 58 -14.65 -7.25 -0.47
C SER A 58 -14.84 -7.59 -1.94
N SER A 59 -13.76 -7.93 -2.67
CA SER A 59 -13.86 -8.38 -4.05
C SER A 59 -14.62 -9.71 -4.16
N ALA A 60 -14.31 -10.69 -3.30
CA ALA A 60 -15.02 -11.96 -3.22
C ALA A 60 -16.51 -11.77 -2.88
N PHE A 61 -16.84 -10.87 -1.95
CA PHE A 61 -18.21 -10.55 -1.58
C PHE A 61 -18.98 -9.91 -2.74
N ILE A 62 -18.38 -8.92 -3.43
CA ILE A 62 -18.99 -8.28 -4.61
C ILE A 62 -19.22 -9.30 -5.71
N LEU A 63 -18.23 -10.15 -6.00
CA LEU A 63 -18.33 -11.20 -7.02
C LEU A 63 -19.46 -12.18 -6.68
N LYS A 64 -19.52 -12.66 -5.43
CA LYS A 64 -20.57 -13.57 -4.96
C LYS A 64 -21.96 -12.96 -4.97
N SER A 65 -22.07 -11.64 -4.81
CA SER A 65 -23.36 -10.93 -4.71
C SER A 65 -23.93 -10.51 -6.06
N ASN A 66 -23.09 -10.23 -7.05
CA ASN A 66 -23.51 -9.69 -8.35
C ASN A 66 -23.31 -10.69 -9.51
N ASP A 67 -22.41 -11.67 -9.36
CA ASP A 67 -22.01 -12.63 -10.42
C ASP A 67 -21.64 -11.96 -11.76
N ASP A 68 -21.21 -10.69 -11.69
CA ASP A 68 -20.80 -9.88 -12.83
C ASP A 68 -19.31 -9.56 -12.70
N PRO A 69 -18.44 -10.34 -13.39
CA PRO A 69 -17.02 -10.08 -13.46
C PRO A 69 -16.72 -8.66 -13.91
N VAL A 70 -17.42 -8.15 -14.93
CA VAL A 70 -17.16 -6.85 -15.57
C VAL A 70 -17.41 -5.72 -14.57
N PHE A 71 -18.45 -5.83 -13.75
CA PHE A 71 -18.71 -4.88 -12.69
C PHE A 71 -17.58 -4.84 -11.66
N LEU A 72 -17.16 -6.00 -11.12
CA LEU A 72 -16.09 -6.07 -10.12
C LEU A 72 -14.80 -5.47 -10.68
N TYR A 73 -14.45 -5.89 -11.88
CA TYR A 73 -13.34 -5.40 -12.68
C TYR A 73 -13.38 -3.87 -12.82
N GLY A 74 -14.49 -3.31 -13.33
CA GLY A 74 -14.62 -1.88 -13.60
C GLY A 74 -14.56 -1.06 -12.32
N PHE A 75 -15.21 -1.53 -11.26
CA PHE A 75 -15.18 -0.91 -9.94
C PHE A 75 -13.77 -0.90 -9.33
N ARG A 76 -13.06 -2.02 -9.42
CA ARG A 76 -11.68 -2.16 -8.95
C ARG A 76 -10.71 -1.26 -9.72
N SER A 77 -10.83 -1.22 -11.04
CA SER A 77 -10.03 -0.33 -11.90
C SER A 77 -10.25 1.14 -11.57
N LEU A 78 -11.50 1.51 -11.27
CA LEU A 78 -11.85 2.86 -10.83
C LEU A 78 -11.22 3.19 -9.48
N LEU A 79 -11.40 2.33 -8.47
CA LEU A 79 -10.82 2.52 -7.14
C LEU A 79 -9.30 2.63 -7.20
N PHE A 80 -8.67 1.78 -7.99
CA PHE A 80 -7.24 1.79 -8.23
C PHE A 80 -6.80 3.14 -8.81
N ASN A 81 -7.41 3.57 -9.91
CA ASN A 81 -7.05 4.83 -10.56
C ASN A 81 -7.27 6.03 -9.62
N LEU A 82 -8.40 6.07 -8.89
CA LEU A 82 -8.67 7.07 -7.86
C LEU A 82 -7.61 7.07 -6.75
N SER A 83 -7.18 5.91 -6.28
CA SER A 83 -6.14 5.77 -5.26
C SER A 83 -4.76 6.22 -5.73
N THR A 84 -4.49 6.12 -7.04
CA THR A 84 -3.25 6.61 -7.65
C THR A 84 -3.27 8.13 -7.83
N VAL A 85 -4.38 8.70 -8.31
CA VAL A 85 -4.43 10.12 -8.70
C VAL A 85 -4.82 11.06 -7.56
N LEU A 86 -5.81 10.70 -6.72
CA LEU A 86 -6.37 11.64 -5.75
C LEU A 86 -5.43 11.98 -4.61
N PRO A 87 -4.76 11.01 -3.93
CA PRO A 87 -3.82 11.32 -2.88
C PRO A 87 -2.67 12.20 -3.40
N VAL A 88 -2.16 11.89 -4.59
CA VAL A 88 -1.05 12.64 -5.23
C VAL A 88 -1.49 14.06 -5.60
N PHE A 89 -2.66 14.22 -6.20
CA PHE A 89 -3.22 15.53 -6.50
C PHE A 89 -3.40 16.36 -5.22
N MET A 90 -4.09 15.79 -4.23
CA MET A 90 -4.41 16.48 -2.98
C MET A 90 -3.14 16.87 -2.24
N LEU A 91 -2.17 15.95 -2.16
CA LEU A 91 -0.90 16.20 -1.52
C LEU A 91 -0.10 17.27 -2.27
N GLY A 92 0.06 17.15 -3.59
CA GLY A 92 0.80 18.13 -4.39
C GLY A 92 0.17 19.52 -4.38
N ALA A 93 -1.16 19.61 -4.41
CA ALA A 93 -1.87 20.88 -4.30
C ALA A 93 -1.76 21.48 -2.89
N TRP A 94 -1.82 20.64 -1.85
CA TRP A 94 -1.73 21.08 -0.47
C TRP A 94 -0.31 21.52 -0.09
N THR A 95 0.72 20.76 -0.47
CA THR A 95 2.14 21.04 -0.15
C THR A 95 2.74 22.20 -0.94
N SER A 96 2.09 22.61 -2.04
CA SER A 96 2.52 23.77 -2.83
C SER A 96 1.60 24.98 -2.72
N LEU A 97 0.43 24.80 -2.11
CA LEU A 97 -0.70 25.75 -2.13
C LEU A 97 -1.15 26.11 -3.56
N ARG A 98 -0.83 25.28 -4.56
CA ARG A 98 -1.07 25.54 -5.99
C ARG A 98 -1.69 24.32 -6.65
N THR A 99 -2.90 24.48 -7.16
CA THR A 99 -3.64 23.39 -7.84
C THR A 99 -2.89 22.80 -9.03
N TRP A 100 -2.20 23.64 -9.82
CA TRP A 100 -1.44 23.19 -10.99
C TRP A 100 -0.28 22.25 -10.62
N VAL A 101 0.32 22.39 -9.44
CA VAL A 101 1.37 21.47 -8.97
C VAL A 101 0.77 20.11 -8.66
N GLY A 102 -0.42 20.07 -8.06
CA GLY A 102 -1.16 18.82 -7.88
C GLY A 102 -1.47 18.15 -9.23
N HIS A 103 -1.89 18.91 -10.23
CA HIS A 103 -2.11 18.37 -11.59
C HIS A 103 -0.81 17.85 -12.20
N ALA A 104 0.28 18.60 -12.11
CA ALA A 104 1.59 18.17 -12.61
C ALA A 104 2.07 16.89 -11.91
N ALA A 105 1.92 16.79 -10.59
CA ALA A 105 2.28 15.60 -9.82
C ALA A 105 1.52 14.36 -10.29
N VAL A 106 0.21 14.49 -10.56
CA VAL A 106 -0.58 13.38 -11.12
C VAL A 106 -0.13 13.04 -12.54
N LEU A 107 0.17 14.03 -13.39
CA LEU A 107 0.70 13.75 -14.72
C LEU A 107 2.02 12.98 -14.66
N PHE A 108 2.93 13.37 -13.75
CA PHE A 108 4.18 12.65 -13.54
C PHE A 108 3.97 11.24 -13.00
N ILE A 109 3.05 11.03 -12.05
CA ILE A 109 2.79 9.67 -11.55
C ILE A 109 2.14 8.81 -12.64
N LEU A 110 1.21 9.34 -13.42
CA LEU A 110 0.58 8.63 -14.54
C LEU A 110 1.58 8.35 -15.67
N MET A 111 2.53 9.26 -15.94
CA MET A 111 3.63 8.97 -16.86
C MET A 111 4.53 7.86 -16.32
N GLY A 112 4.88 7.91 -15.03
CA GLY A 112 5.68 6.89 -14.37
C GLY A 112 4.99 5.52 -14.34
N THR A 113 3.66 5.49 -14.26
CA THR A 113 2.90 4.24 -14.21
C THR A 113 2.64 3.59 -15.56
N HIS A 114 2.93 4.30 -16.65
CA HIS A 114 3.00 3.77 -18.01
C HIS A 114 4.38 3.26 -18.38
N LEU A 115 5.41 3.53 -17.56
CA LEU A 115 6.73 2.95 -17.75
C LEU A 115 6.72 1.54 -17.15
N GLU A 116 6.82 0.54 -18.01
CA GLU A 116 7.22 -0.82 -17.64
C GLU A 116 8.63 -0.74 -17.02
N PHE A 117 8.72 -0.38 -15.74
CA PHE A 117 9.98 -0.45 -15.00
C PHE A 117 10.31 -1.92 -14.78
N ASP A 118 10.99 -2.52 -15.76
CA ASP A 118 11.63 -3.85 -15.79
C ASP A 118 11.73 -4.49 -14.40
N GLY A 119 10.65 -5.15 -13.98
CA GLY A 119 10.61 -5.99 -12.79
C GLY A 119 10.97 -5.36 -11.44
N VAL A 120 10.95 -4.03 -11.25
CA VAL A 120 11.42 -3.45 -9.96
C VAL A 120 10.30 -3.18 -8.97
N TYR A 121 9.20 -2.66 -9.45
CA TYR A 121 8.00 -2.43 -8.67
C TYR A 121 6.99 -1.98 -9.72
N PRO A 122 6.05 -2.85 -10.13
CA PRO A 122 5.05 -2.43 -11.09
C PRO A 122 4.11 -1.47 -10.39
N GLN A 123 4.47 -0.18 -10.38
CA GLN A 123 3.49 0.87 -10.28
C GLN A 123 2.73 0.92 -11.61
N PHE A 124 2.16 -0.20 -12.07
CA PHE A 124 1.42 -0.24 -13.32
C PHE A 124 0.02 0.28 -13.05
N VAL A 125 -0.37 1.33 -13.77
CA VAL A 125 -1.79 1.59 -13.98
C VAL A 125 -2.25 0.81 -15.23
N TRP A 126 -1.33 0.56 -16.17
CA TRP A 126 -1.50 -0.28 -17.38
C TRP A 126 -0.10 -0.60 -17.96
N PRO A 127 0.24 -1.80 -18.49
CA PRO A 127 -0.49 -3.08 -18.57
C PRO A 127 0.27 -4.27 -17.93
N GLY A 128 -0.44 -5.28 -17.41
CA GLY A 128 0.14 -6.57 -17.03
C GLY A 128 -0.41 -7.15 -15.73
N MET A 129 -0.36 -6.37 -14.63
CA MET A 129 -0.88 -6.76 -13.31
C MET A 129 -1.19 -5.52 -12.46
N PHE A 130 -2.28 -5.52 -11.69
CA PHE A 130 -2.53 -4.52 -10.65
C PHE A 130 -1.84 -4.95 -9.35
N SER A 131 -0.88 -4.15 -8.85
CA SER A 131 -0.36 -4.31 -7.48
C SER A 131 -1.15 -3.43 -6.52
N ASN A 132 -1.62 -3.99 -5.41
CA ASN A 132 -2.26 -3.23 -4.32
C ASN A 132 -1.32 -2.16 -3.69
N GLY A 133 -0.05 -2.09 -4.09
CA GLY A 133 0.93 -1.11 -3.65
C GLY A 133 0.50 0.35 -3.80
N HIS A 134 -0.24 0.73 -4.85
CA HIS A 134 -0.74 2.10 -5.01
C HIS A 134 -1.80 2.47 -4.00
N ILE A 135 -2.66 1.52 -3.65
CA ILE A 135 -3.68 1.71 -2.63
C ILE A 135 -2.97 1.89 -1.29
N GLY A 136 -2.02 1.02 -0.97
CA GLY A 136 -1.17 1.18 0.22
C GLY A 136 -0.46 2.53 0.28
N MET A 137 0.16 2.95 -0.82
CA MET A 137 0.84 4.24 -0.94
C MET A 137 -0.15 5.42 -0.77
N GLY A 138 -1.31 5.37 -1.42
CA GLY A 138 -2.34 6.39 -1.27
C GLY A 138 -2.79 6.56 0.18
N TYR A 139 -3.04 5.44 0.87
CA TYR A 139 -3.43 5.44 2.28
C TYR A 139 -2.34 6.00 3.19
N VAL A 140 -1.07 5.65 2.95
CA VAL A 140 0.04 6.13 3.79
C VAL A 140 0.31 7.61 3.57
N LEU A 141 0.12 8.13 2.35
CA LEU A 141 0.22 9.55 2.06
C LEU A 141 -0.91 10.35 2.73
N ILE A 142 -2.14 9.81 2.75
CA ILE A 142 -3.25 10.42 3.50
C ILE A 142 -2.96 10.40 5.00
N PHE A 143 -2.41 9.31 5.53
CA PHE A 143 -1.98 9.22 6.92
C PHE A 143 -0.90 10.26 7.27
N ALA A 144 0.16 10.37 6.46
CA ALA A 144 1.22 11.36 6.65
C ALA A 144 0.68 12.80 6.55
N GLY A 145 -0.23 13.06 5.60
CA GLY A 145 -0.93 14.34 5.48
C GLY A 145 -1.81 14.66 6.70
N ALA A 146 -2.56 13.67 7.20
CA ALA A 146 -3.37 13.82 8.40
C ALA A 146 -2.52 14.09 9.66
N LEU A 147 -1.38 13.41 9.81
CA LEU A 147 -0.41 13.68 10.88
C LEU A 147 0.12 15.12 10.79
N ALA A 148 0.54 15.52 9.59
CA ALA A 148 1.10 16.85 9.36
C ALA A 148 0.10 17.99 9.59
N ALA A 149 -1.17 17.76 9.23
CA ALA A 149 -2.26 18.70 9.46
C ALA A 149 -2.82 18.67 10.90
N GLY A 150 -2.31 17.80 11.78
CA GLY A 150 -2.81 17.66 13.16
C GLY A 150 -4.17 16.96 13.27
N HIS A 151 -4.64 16.30 12.20
CA HIS A 151 -5.86 15.48 12.19
C HIS A 151 -5.60 14.10 12.82
N LEU A 152 -5.18 14.09 14.08
CA LEU A 152 -4.66 12.89 14.74
C LEU A 152 -5.68 11.80 15.01
N ARG A 153 -6.97 12.15 15.04
CA ARG A 153 -8.06 11.16 15.08
C ARG A 153 -8.01 10.27 13.85
N SER A 154 -8.00 10.90 12.67
CA SER A 154 -7.92 10.21 11.39
C SER A 154 -6.57 9.49 11.23
N ALA A 155 -5.47 10.11 11.65
CA ALA A 155 -4.15 9.49 11.58
C ALA A 155 -4.06 8.22 12.45
N GLY A 156 -4.54 8.28 13.69
CA GLY A 156 -4.57 7.12 14.60
C GLY A 156 -5.41 5.97 14.06
N LEU A 157 -6.59 6.28 13.47
CA LEU A 157 -7.44 5.28 12.83
C LEU A 157 -6.76 4.66 11.60
N LEU A 158 -6.24 5.49 10.68
CA LEU A 158 -5.61 5.03 9.44
C LEU A 158 -4.36 4.17 9.70
N LEU A 159 -3.57 4.52 10.72
CA LEU A 159 -2.40 3.73 11.11
C LEU A 159 -2.77 2.28 11.44
N VAL A 160 -3.85 2.08 12.19
CA VAL A 160 -4.25 0.72 12.63
C VAL A 160 -5.00 -0.05 11.57
N LEU A 161 -5.71 0.63 10.66
CA LEU A 161 -6.36 -0.04 9.53
C LEU A 161 -5.33 -0.49 8.47
N MET A 162 -4.11 0.05 8.49
CA MET A 162 -3.05 -0.23 7.51
C MET A 162 -2.77 -1.73 7.28
N PRO A 163 -2.69 -2.62 8.30
CA PRO A 163 -2.49 -4.06 8.10
C PRO A 163 -3.58 -4.71 7.25
N ALA A 164 -4.85 -4.33 7.46
CA ALA A 164 -5.98 -4.87 6.72
C ALA A 164 -6.09 -4.31 5.29
N ILE A 165 -5.50 -3.14 5.04
CA ILE A 165 -5.53 -2.45 3.73
C ILE A 165 -4.31 -2.83 2.89
N HIS A 166 -3.11 -2.73 3.49
CA HIS A 166 -1.83 -3.02 2.88
C HIS A 166 -0.72 -3.20 3.94
N LEU A 167 -0.54 -4.42 4.43
CA LEU A 167 0.45 -4.78 5.46
C LEU A 167 1.87 -4.23 5.18
N GLY A 168 2.30 -4.23 3.91
CA GLY A 168 3.65 -3.77 3.54
C GLY A 168 3.97 -2.30 3.87
N GLN A 169 2.96 -1.44 4.09
CA GLN A 169 3.18 -0.03 4.45
C GLN A 169 3.19 0.20 5.98
N MET A 170 2.79 -0.80 6.76
CA MET A 170 2.66 -0.68 8.22
C MET A 170 3.99 -0.34 8.91
N PRO A 171 5.14 -1.00 8.60
CA PRO A 171 6.40 -0.70 9.29
C PRO A 171 6.78 0.78 9.16
N THR A 172 6.64 1.34 7.96
CA THR A 172 6.97 2.74 7.69
C THR A 172 5.99 3.69 8.35
N ALA A 173 4.69 3.42 8.24
CA ALA A 173 3.66 4.22 8.91
C ALA A 173 3.85 4.22 10.44
N GLY A 174 4.19 3.06 11.01
CA GLY A 174 4.48 2.89 12.43
C GLY A 174 5.70 3.70 12.87
N LEU A 175 6.79 3.65 12.11
CA LEU A 175 7.98 4.46 12.43
C LEU A 175 7.68 5.96 12.37
N LEU A 176 6.93 6.42 11.36
CA LEU A 176 6.48 7.81 11.28
C LEU A 176 5.63 8.22 12.49
N ALA A 177 4.72 7.34 12.93
CA ALA A 177 3.89 7.56 14.11
C ALA A 177 4.74 7.68 15.39
N VAL A 178 5.78 6.85 15.53
CA VAL A 178 6.71 6.92 16.67
C VAL A 178 7.47 8.24 16.65
N CYS A 179 7.99 8.67 15.50
CA CYS A 179 8.65 9.98 15.37
C CYS A 179 7.72 11.13 15.78
N TYR A 180 6.44 11.05 15.40
CA TYR A 180 5.43 12.02 15.81
C TYR A 180 5.17 11.98 17.33
N ALA A 181 5.04 10.80 17.91
CA ALA A 181 4.84 10.63 19.35
C ALA A 181 6.01 11.19 20.16
N VAL A 182 7.25 10.90 19.75
CA VAL A 182 8.45 11.44 20.39
C VAL A 182 8.48 12.97 20.33
N ARG A 183 8.11 13.58 19.19
CA ARG A 183 8.00 15.03 19.09
C ARG A 183 7.00 15.60 20.11
N CYS A 184 5.80 15.03 20.20
CA CYS A 184 4.79 15.46 21.17
C CYS A 184 5.29 15.33 22.62
N MET A 185 5.99 14.24 22.94
CA MET A 185 6.60 14.03 24.27
C MET A 185 7.66 15.10 24.57
N VAL A 186 8.55 15.40 23.62
CA VAL A 186 9.58 16.46 23.76
C VAL A 186 8.94 17.84 23.93
N GLN A 187 7.82 18.09 23.27
CA GLN A 187 7.06 19.35 23.38
C GLN A 187 6.14 19.41 24.60
N ALA A 188 6.10 18.35 25.44
CA ALA A 188 5.19 18.19 26.57
C ALA A 188 3.69 18.38 26.22
N ASP A 189 3.31 18.10 24.97
CA ASP A 189 1.93 18.24 24.47
C ASP A 189 1.31 16.86 24.22
N PHE A 190 0.59 16.35 25.23
CA PHE A 190 0.04 14.99 25.23
C PHE A 190 -1.41 14.91 24.77
N GLU A 191 -2.14 16.02 24.73
CA GLU A 191 -3.55 16.03 24.36
C GLU A 191 -3.81 15.54 22.92
N PRO A 192 -2.96 15.87 21.93
CA PRO A 192 -3.05 15.32 20.59
C PRO A 192 -2.86 13.79 20.58
N LEU A 193 -1.92 13.27 21.39
CA LEU A 193 -1.65 11.83 21.49
C LEU A 193 -2.82 11.07 22.09
N LYS A 194 -3.50 11.60 23.12
CA LYS A 194 -4.69 10.95 23.69
C LYS A 194 -5.79 10.75 22.64
N ASN A 195 -6.01 11.77 21.80
CA ASN A 195 -6.99 11.69 20.72
C ASN A 195 -6.57 10.68 19.65
N ALA A 196 -5.29 10.61 19.29
CA ALA A 196 -4.76 9.60 18.38
C ALA A 196 -4.97 8.18 18.94
N VAL A 197 -4.65 7.97 20.22
CA VAL A 197 -4.77 6.67 20.91
C VAL A 197 -6.22 6.19 20.97
N ARG A 198 -7.18 7.07 21.25
CA ARG A 198 -8.61 6.69 21.24
C ARG A 198 -9.04 6.11 19.89
N TRP A 199 -8.68 6.78 18.81
CA TRP A 199 -9.03 6.33 17.46
C TRP A 199 -8.18 5.16 16.97
N PHE A 200 -6.94 5.05 17.45
CA PHE A 200 -6.13 3.84 17.33
C PHE A 200 -6.88 2.64 17.93
N CYS A 201 -7.39 2.74 19.16
CA CYS A 201 -8.16 1.66 19.79
C CYS A 201 -9.44 1.31 19.01
N VAL A 202 -10.14 2.30 18.44
CA VAL A 202 -11.28 2.05 17.54
C VAL A 202 -10.83 1.26 16.30
N GLY A 203 -9.72 1.66 15.69
CA GLY A 203 -9.10 0.92 14.58
C GLY A 203 -8.72 -0.52 14.96
N VAL A 204 -8.19 -0.73 16.17
CA VAL A 204 -7.88 -2.07 16.68
C VAL A 204 -9.15 -2.91 16.75
N GLY A 205 -10.25 -2.34 17.24
CA GLY A 205 -11.55 -3.00 17.26
C GLY A 205 -12.00 -3.47 15.87
N PHE A 206 -11.86 -2.62 14.84
CA PHE A 206 -12.18 -2.99 13.46
C PHE A 206 -11.26 -4.10 12.93
N CYS A 207 -9.96 -4.00 13.18
CA CYS A 207 -9.00 -5.01 12.76
C CYS A 207 -9.25 -6.36 13.46
N LEU A 208 -9.56 -6.36 14.76
CA LEU A 208 -9.92 -7.57 15.49
C LEU A 208 -11.23 -8.17 14.99
N LEU A 209 -12.25 -7.35 14.73
CA LEU A 209 -13.50 -7.82 14.16
C LEU A 209 -13.28 -8.46 12.78
N PHE A 210 -12.48 -7.81 11.94
CA PHE A 210 -12.11 -8.36 10.64
C PHE A 210 -11.31 -9.66 10.78
N TYR A 211 -10.39 -9.74 11.73
CA TYR A 211 -9.64 -10.97 12.01
C TYR A 211 -10.56 -12.11 12.41
N VAL A 212 -11.45 -11.90 13.38
CA VAL A 212 -12.40 -12.92 13.83
C VAL A 212 -13.33 -13.38 12.69
N ALA A 213 -13.82 -12.44 11.88
CA ALA A 213 -14.62 -12.77 10.69
C ALA A 213 -13.80 -13.57 9.67
N GLN A 214 -12.55 -13.17 9.45
CA GLN A 214 -11.63 -13.82 8.51
C GLN A 214 -11.29 -15.25 8.92
N GLN A 215 -11.14 -15.54 10.21
CA GLN A 215 -10.85 -16.88 10.72
C GLN A 215 -11.92 -17.92 10.37
N GLN A 216 -13.16 -17.50 10.06
CA GLN A 216 -14.23 -18.39 9.60
C GLN A 216 -13.94 -19.01 8.22
N PHE A 217 -13.03 -18.41 7.45
CA PHE A 217 -12.71 -18.82 6.08
C PHE A 217 -11.37 -19.57 5.98
N VAL A 218 -10.54 -19.51 7.02
CA VAL A 218 -9.22 -20.13 7.03
C VAL A 218 -9.36 -21.65 6.97
N LEU A 219 -8.72 -22.26 5.98
CA LEU A 219 -8.66 -23.71 5.85
C LEU A 219 -7.60 -24.30 6.78
N PRO A 220 -7.78 -25.55 7.24
CA PRO A 220 -6.73 -26.23 8.00
C PRO A 220 -5.45 -26.37 7.15
N PRO A 221 -4.27 -26.39 7.79
CA PRO A 221 -3.02 -26.65 7.10
C PRO A 221 -3.08 -27.95 6.29
N VAL A 222 -2.46 -27.95 5.11
CA VAL A 222 -2.36 -29.13 4.26
C VAL A 222 -1.45 -30.15 4.93
N THR A 223 -1.95 -31.37 5.14
CA THR A 223 -1.20 -32.47 5.78
C THR A 223 -0.90 -33.63 4.83
N GLU A 224 -1.46 -33.63 3.62
CA GLU A 224 -1.29 -34.67 2.62
C GLU A 224 -1.61 -34.15 1.19
N GLY A 225 -1.29 -34.95 0.17
CA GLY A 225 -1.60 -34.64 -1.23
C GLY A 225 -0.50 -33.85 -1.98
N ALA A 226 -0.81 -33.43 -3.21
CA ALA A 226 0.17 -32.89 -4.17
C ALA A 226 0.80 -31.55 -3.75
N TYR A 227 0.23 -30.86 -2.76
CA TYR A 227 0.67 -29.55 -2.27
C TYR A 227 1.23 -29.60 -0.85
N TYR A 228 1.35 -30.79 -0.25
CA TYR A 228 1.98 -30.98 1.05
C TYR A 228 3.51 -31.11 0.92
N SER A 229 4.25 -30.55 1.87
CA SER A 229 5.70 -30.72 1.99
C SER A 229 6.12 -30.80 3.45
N GLU A 230 6.71 -31.93 3.86
CA GLU A 230 7.30 -32.12 5.19
C GLU A 230 8.56 -31.27 5.42
N SER A 231 9.27 -30.92 4.34
CA SER A 231 10.55 -30.22 4.41
C SER A 231 10.41 -28.71 4.45
N ASN A 232 9.48 -28.16 3.66
CA ASN A 232 9.21 -26.72 3.63
C ASN A 232 7.81 -26.45 3.06
N VAL A 233 6.86 -26.18 3.95
CA VAL A 233 5.46 -25.85 3.62
C VAL A 233 5.36 -24.61 2.72
N ASP A 234 6.32 -23.68 2.82
CA ASP A 234 6.36 -22.46 2.01
C ASP A 234 6.98 -22.67 0.63
N SER A 235 7.68 -23.77 0.37
CA SER A 235 8.41 -23.99 -0.90
C SER A 235 7.51 -23.97 -2.14
N VAL A 236 6.28 -24.48 -2.03
CA VAL A 236 5.29 -24.49 -3.11
C VAL A 236 4.81 -23.06 -3.42
N TRP A 237 4.66 -22.23 -2.38
CA TRP A 237 4.31 -20.81 -2.52
C TRP A 237 5.49 -19.96 -3.01
N GLN A 238 6.70 -20.26 -2.53
CA GLN A 238 7.95 -19.66 -3.00
C GLN A 238 8.15 -19.95 -4.49
N GLY A 239 7.71 -21.09 -5.02
CA GLY A 239 7.69 -21.35 -6.46
C GLY A 239 6.84 -20.36 -7.27
N ARG A 240 5.67 -19.94 -6.74
CA ARG A 240 4.84 -18.88 -7.35
C ARG A 240 5.52 -17.50 -7.27
N ILE A 241 6.19 -17.20 -6.16
CA ILE A 241 6.89 -15.91 -5.95
C ILE A 241 8.16 -15.81 -6.81
N SER A 242 9.02 -16.83 -6.74
CA SER A 242 10.35 -16.87 -7.37
C SER A 242 10.33 -17.12 -8.88
N SER A 243 9.22 -17.64 -9.45
CA SER A 243 9.07 -17.84 -10.90
C SER A 243 8.77 -16.56 -11.69
N GLY A 244 8.96 -15.39 -11.08
CA GLY A 244 8.82 -14.09 -11.77
C GLY A 244 7.38 -13.68 -12.06
N ARG A 245 6.38 -14.29 -11.40
CA ARG A 245 4.98 -13.82 -11.43
C ARG A 245 4.68 -12.82 -10.31
N ASP A 246 5.51 -12.78 -9.27
CA ASP A 246 5.49 -11.79 -8.20
C ASP A 246 6.84 -11.04 -8.19
N ILE A 247 7.09 -10.30 -9.28
CA ILE A 247 8.39 -9.64 -9.50
C ILE A 247 8.65 -8.54 -8.45
N HIS A 248 7.59 -8.03 -7.80
CA HIS A 248 7.70 -7.02 -6.74
C HIS A 248 8.25 -7.56 -5.41
N ARG A 249 8.31 -8.89 -5.24
CA ARG A 249 9.02 -9.57 -4.15
C ARG A 249 10.35 -10.18 -4.60
N SER A 250 10.69 -10.07 -5.89
CA SER A 250 11.99 -10.48 -6.42
C SER A 250 13.01 -9.36 -6.21
N PHE A 251 13.99 -9.60 -5.35
CA PHE A 251 14.96 -8.60 -4.92
C PHE A 251 16.20 -8.59 -5.82
N SER A 252 16.19 -7.93 -6.99
CA SER A 252 17.45 -7.61 -7.68
C SER A 252 17.36 -6.57 -8.81
N THR A 253 17.05 -5.30 -8.53
CA THR A 253 17.18 -4.28 -9.59
C THR A 253 17.82 -2.98 -9.08
N GLY A 254 18.88 -2.55 -9.78
CA GLY A 254 19.74 -1.42 -9.40
C GLY A 254 19.02 -0.06 -9.36
N ASN A 255 17.82 0.03 -9.93
CA ASN A 255 17.01 1.25 -9.96
C ASN A 255 16.58 1.74 -8.56
N ILE A 256 16.49 0.83 -7.58
CA ILE A 256 16.14 1.16 -6.18
C ILE A 256 17.17 2.12 -5.56
N HIS A 257 18.45 2.00 -5.93
CA HIS A 257 19.52 2.86 -5.42
C HIS A 257 19.43 4.30 -5.94
N LEU A 258 19.03 4.49 -7.19
CA LEU A 258 18.86 5.82 -7.80
C LEU A 258 17.66 6.56 -7.21
N VAL A 259 16.52 5.87 -7.05
CA VAL A 259 15.31 6.45 -6.42
C VAL A 259 15.60 6.84 -4.97
N THR A 260 16.39 6.04 -4.26
CA THR A 260 16.81 6.32 -2.88
C THR A 260 17.70 7.55 -2.77
N ALA A 261 18.74 7.65 -3.60
CA ALA A 261 19.62 8.82 -3.63
C ALA A 261 18.84 10.10 -3.99
N ALA A 262 17.97 10.04 -5.01
CA ALA A 262 17.11 11.16 -5.38
C ALA A 262 16.17 11.57 -4.23
N THR A 263 15.58 10.60 -3.53
CA THR A 263 14.66 10.84 -2.40
C THR A 263 15.40 11.47 -1.21
N LEU A 264 16.61 11.02 -0.88
CA LEU A 264 17.45 11.64 0.15
C LEU A 264 17.83 13.08 -0.22
N ILE A 265 18.23 13.33 -1.47
CA ILE A 265 18.60 14.68 -1.94
C ILE A 265 17.39 15.62 -1.88
N ILE A 266 16.21 15.18 -2.35
CA ILE A 266 14.98 15.97 -2.30
C ILE A 266 14.57 16.24 -0.84
N SER A 267 14.71 15.25 0.04
CA SER A 267 14.35 15.39 1.46
C SER A 267 15.32 16.30 2.22
N LEU A 268 16.62 16.25 1.92
CA LEU A 268 17.63 17.17 2.46
C LEU A 268 17.42 18.60 1.93
N GLY A 269 17.07 18.76 0.65
CA GLY A 269 16.71 20.05 0.06
C GLY A 269 15.43 20.63 0.68
N GLY A 270 14.43 19.79 0.95
CA GLY A 270 13.24 20.13 1.71
C GLY A 270 13.59 20.62 3.12
N LEU A 271 14.30 19.80 3.90
CA LEU A 271 14.76 20.14 5.26
C LEU A 271 15.59 21.44 5.32
N TRP A 272 16.42 21.69 4.31
CA TRP A 272 17.20 22.93 4.23
C TRP A 272 16.31 24.16 3.94
N SER A 273 15.27 23.99 3.11
CA SER A 273 14.27 25.04 2.84
C SER A 273 13.36 25.33 4.05
N LEU A 274 13.17 24.36 4.96
CA LEU A 274 12.35 24.47 6.17
C LEU A 274 12.99 25.33 7.28
N ARG A 275 14.27 25.67 7.19
CA ARG A 275 14.97 26.51 8.21
C ARG A 275 14.50 27.97 8.24
N ARG A 276 13.46 28.37 7.51
CA ARG A 276 13.15 29.80 7.29
C ARG A 276 11.73 30.28 7.58
N ARG A 277 10.68 29.46 7.82
CA ARG A 277 9.32 29.94 8.19
C ARG A 277 8.56 28.93 9.09
N GLU A 278 7.38 29.32 9.59
CA GLU A 278 6.55 28.54 10.54
C GLU A 278 5.12 28.27 10.00
N SER A 279 4.98 27.76 8.78
CA SER A 279 3.66 27.50 8.18
C SER A 279 3.23 26.01 8.22
N LEU A 280 1.92 25.73 8.16
CA LEU A 280 1.36 24.37 7.98
C LEU A 280 1.98 23.63 6.79
N LEU A 281 2.41 24.38 5.77
CA LEU A 281 3.09 23.86 4.59
C LEU A 281 4.44 23.21 4.96
N GLU A 282 5.18 23.85 5.84
CA GLU A 282 6.49 23.40 6.30
C GLU A 282 6.37 22.17 7.19
N ALA A 283 5.31 22.10 8.01
CA ALA A 283 4.97 20.88 8.75
C ALA A 283 4.70 19.71 7.78
N ALA A 284 3.95 19.93 6.69
CA ALA A 284 3.69 18.91 5.68
C ALA A 284 4.97 18.40 5.00
N TRP A 285 5.82 19.30 4.54
CA TRP A 285 7.11 18.94 3.92
C TRP A 285 8.04 18.21 4.89
N LEU A 286 8.08 18.62 6.16
CA LEU A 286 8.85 17.94 7.19
C LEU A 286 8.39 16.48 7.34
N TRP A 287 7.09 16.25 7.55
CA TRP A 287 6.56 14.92 7.79
C TRP A 287 6.63 14.00 6.58
N LEU A 288 6.45 14.53 5.37
CA LEU A 288 6.68 13.78 4.14
C LEU A 288 8.15 13.39 3.98
N SER A 289 9.07 14.29 4.34
CA SER A 289 10.50 13.98 4.32
C SER A 289 10.83 12.91 5.35
N VAL A 290 10.29 12.99 6.58
CA VAL A 290 10.47 11.95 7.60
C VAL A 290 9.91 10.61 7.11
N TYR A 291 8.71 10.60 6.54
CA TYR A 291 8.12 9.39 5.95
C TYR A 291 9.04 8.78 4.90
N ALA A 292 9.56 9.58 3.97
CA ALA A 292 10.47 9.11 2.93
C ALA A 292 11.74 8.49 3.52
N HIS A 293 12.32 9.09 4.57
CA HIS A 293 13.46 8.49 5.29
C HIS A 293 13.08 7.19 6.00
N CYS A 294 11.88 7.09 6.58
CA CYS A 294 11.38 5.85 7.18
C CYS A 294 11.28 4.73 6.13
N VAL A 295 10.79 5.02 4.92
CA VAL A 295 10.71 4.04 3.83
C VAL A 295 12.11 3.53 3.51
N ILE A 296 13.05 4.44 3.26
CA ILE A 296 14.43 4.11 2.91
C ILE A 296 15.07 3.25 3.98
N LEU A 297 14.98 3.68 5.25
CA LEU A 297 15.59 2.95 6.37
C LEU A 297 15.07 1.51 6.44
N ILE A 298 13.75 1.32 6.32
CA ILE A 298 13.14 -0.01 6.44
C ILE A 298 13.52 -0.89 5.26
N VAL A 299 13.37 -0.38 4.03
CA VAL A 299 13.71 -1.14 2.81
C VAL A 299 15.18 -1.57 2.84
N TYR A 300 16.11 -0.66 3.14
CA TYR A 300 17.53 -0.98 3.16
C TYR A 300 17.95 -1.85 4.34
N SER A 301 17.33 -1.67 5.51
CA SER A 301 17.62 -2.55 6.66
C SER A 301 17.19 -3.98 6.36
N ILE A 302 16.02 -4.16 5.74
CA ILE A 302 15.54 -5.48 5.32
C ILE A 302 16.47 -6.07 4.25
N MET A 303 16.86 -5.29 3.24
CA MET A 303 17.81 -5.74 2.22
C MET A 303 19.16 -6.13 2.82
N ALA A 304 19.73 -5.30 3.69
CA ALA A 304 21.01 -5.58 4.34
C ALA A 304 20.93 -6.85 5.21
N LEU A 305 19.87 -7.01 5.99
CA LEU A 305 19.62 -8.22 6.77
C LEU A 305 19.50 -9.45 5.88
N HIS A 306 18.76 -9.36 4.77
CA HIS A 306 18.59 -10.47 3.84
C HIS A 306 19.91 -10.85 3.17
N SER A 307 20.72 -9.87 2.73
CA SER A 307 22.06 -10.12 2.21
C SER A 307 22.99 -10.74 3.25
N LEU A 308 22.95 -10.26 4.51
CA LEU A 308 23.74 -10.84 5.60
C LEU A 308 23.33 -12.29 5.89
N ILE A 309 22.05 -12.62 5.81
CA ILE A 309 21.56 -13.99 6.01
C ILE A 309 21.97 -14.89 4.83
N LEU A 310 21.78 -14.44 3.58
CA LEU A 310 22.12 -15.24 2.40
C LEU A 310 23.62 -15.45 2.23
N TYR A 311 24.45 -14.43 2.50
CA TYR A 311 25.90 -14.50 2.32
C TYR A 311 26.67 -14.85 3.59
N GLY A 312 26.07 -14.68 4.77
CA GLY A 312 26.66 -15.03 6.06
C GLY A 312 26.49 -16.49 6.47
N VAL A 313 25.60 -17.25 5.82
CA VAL A 313 25.44 -18.72 6.01
C VAL A 313 26.44 -19.52 5.16
N SER A 314 27.25 -18.84 4.33
CA SER A 314 28.31 -19.43 3.50
C SER A 314 29.73 -19.31 4.08
N LEU A 315 29.86 -19.08 5.40
CA LEU A 315 31.12 -19.16 6.18
C LEU A 315 30.99 -20.23 7.27
#